data_AF-A0AAE5W8D4-F1
#
_entry.id   AF-A0AAE5W8D4-F1
#
_cell.length_a   1.000
_cell.length_b   1.000
_cell.length_c   1.000
_cell.angle_alpha   90.00
_cell.angle_beta   90.00
_cell.angle_gamma   90.00
#
_symmetry.space_group_name_H-M   'P 1'
#
loop_
_entity.id
_entity.type
_entity.pdbx_description
1 polymer ?
#
loop_
_entity_poly.entity_id
_entity_poly.type
_entity_poly.pdbx_seq_one_letter_code
_entity_poly.pdbx_strand_id
1 'polypeptide(L)'
;MPQIIAWILLLIGMAYLTIAFAKKSDKMVYNMDARLFPKSVLNKAWGYWYGYTMTLFVAMMAFVWTIKSNGFLPIVLVLVFVAISLYCLAKLNGLKKS
;
A
#
# COMPACT_ATOMS: atom_id res chain seq x y z
N MET A 1 -17.11 16.00 10.75
CA MET A 1 -16.61 16.70 9.54
C MET A 1 -15.18 16.32 9.19
N PRO A 2 -14.16 16.47 10.05
CA PRO A 2 -12.76 16.18 9.69
C PRO A 2 -12.49 14.70 9.35
N GLN A 3 -13.22 13.77 9.97
CA GLN A 3 -13.06 12.34 9.72
C GLN A 3 -13.59 11.93 8.34
N ILE A 4 -14.72 12.50 7.89
CA ILE A 4 -15.27 12.23 6.55
C ILE A 4 -14.28 12.69 5.48
N ILE A 5 -13.64 13.84 5.69
CA ILE A 5 -12.58 14.35 4.83
C ILE A 5 -11.40 13.34 4.81
N ALA A 6 -11.00 12.79 5.96
CA ALA A 6 -9.95 11.77 6.00
C ALA A 6 -10.31 10.51 5.20
N TRP A 7 -11.55 10.00 5.30
CA TRP A 7 -12.02 8.87 4.50
C TRP A 7 -11.99 9.17 2.99
N ILE A 8 -12.47 10.36 2.59
CA ILE A 8 -12.47 10.79 1.18
C ILE A 8 -11.04 10.89 0.65
N LEU A 9 -10.11 11.51 1.39
CA LEU A 9 -8.71 11.62 1.00
C LEU A 9 -8.03 10.26 0.86
N LEU A 10 -8.32 9.33 1.79
CA LEU A 10 -7.81 7.96 1.72
C LEU A 10 -8.36 7.23 0.48
N LEU A 11 -9.65 7.35 0.17
CA LEU A 11 -10.25 6.74 -1.02
C LEU A 11 -9.70 7.33 -2.32
N ILE A 12 -9.51 8.64 -2.39
CA ILE A 12 -8.88 9.31 -3.55
C ILE A 12 -7.44 8.83 -3.70
N GLY A 13 -6.69 8.71 -2.59
CA GLY A 13 -5.33 8.18 -2.61
C GLY A 13 -5.26 6.74 -3.11
N MET A 14 -6.18 5.87 -2.68
CA MET A 14 -6.30 4.52 -3.24
C MET A 14 -6.60 4.55 -4.74
N ALA A 15 -7.58 5.34 -5.19
CA ALA A 15 -7.88 5.46 -6.62
C ALA A 15 -6.65 5.89 -7.44
N TYR A 16 -5.89 6.87 -6.94
CA TYR A 16 -4.64 7.30 -7.56
C TYR A 16 -3.61 6.16 -7.64
N LEU A 17 -3.41 5.42 -6.55
CA LEU A 17 -2.46 4.29 -6.50
C LEU A 17 -2.86 3.16 -7.45
N THR A 18 -4.16 2.90 -7.61
CA THR A 18 -4.68 1.94 -8.61
C THR A 18 -4.37 2.38 -10.03
N ILE A 19 -4.58 3.67 -10.35
CA ILE A 19 -4.24 4.22 -11.66
C ILE A 19 -2.73 4.14 -11.90
N ALA A 20 -1.92 4.46 -10.89
CA ALA A 20 -0.46 4.36 -10.96
C ALA A 20 0.01 2.92 -11.21
N PHE A 21 -0.60 1.95 -10.52
CA PHE A 21 -0.34 0.52 -10.74
C PHE A 21 -0.75 0.06 -12.13
N ALA A 22 -1.92 0.46 -12.62
CA ALA A 22 -2.38 0.13 -13.97
C ALA A 22 -1.46 0.69 -15.05
N LYS A 23 -0.94 1.90 -14.85
CA LYS A 23 0.02 2.54 -15.75
C LYS A 23 1.44 1.99 -15.64
N LYS A 24 1.78 1.27 -14.56
CA LYS A 24 3.12 0.72 -14.27
C LYS A 24 4.27 1.71 -14.56
N SER A 25 4.21 2.92 -14.00
CA SER A 25 5.26 3.93 -14.21
C SER A 25 6.61 3.52 -13.61
N ASP A 26 7.56 3.16 -14.48
CA ASP A 26 8.87 2.56 -14.18
C ASP A 26 9.68 3.19 -13.02
N LYS A 27 9.48 4.48 -12.72
CA LYS A 27 10.21 5.18 -11.65
C LYS A 27 9.65 4.97 -10.23
N MET A 28 8.39 4.50 -10.09
CA MET A 28 7.68 4.51 -8.80
C MET A 28 8.09 3.40 -7.83
N VAL A 29 8.50 2.23 -8.33
CA VAL A 29 8.67 1.03 -7.47
C VAL A 29 10.01 1.04 -6.74
N TYR A 30 11.09 1.39 -7.43
CA TYR A 30 12.44 1.32 -6.89
C TYR A 30 13.17 2.66 -6.83
N ASN A 31 12.58 3.74 -7.36
CA ASN A 31 13.27 5.01 -7.58
C ASN A 31 14.61 4.80 -8.31
N MET A 32 14.64 3.81 -9.21
CA MET A 32 15.78 3.35 -10.01
C MET A 32 15.29 3.08 -11.43
N ASP A 33 16.21 3.04 -12.40
CA ASP A 33 15.85 2.77 -13.79
C ASP A 33 15.32 1.33 -13.94
N ALA A 34 14.04 1.19 -14.31
CA ALA A 34 13.38 -0.11 -14.43
C ALA A 34 14.06 -1.02 -15.47
N ARG A 35 14.77 -0.44 -16.45
CA ARG A 35 15.51 -1.20 -17.47
C ARG A 35 16.59 -2.11 -16.88
N LEU A 36 17.02 -1.85 -15.65
CA LEU A 36 18.03 -2.64 -14.95
C LEU A 36 17.48 -3.96 -14.40
N PHE A 37 16.17 -4.16 -14.41
CA PHE A 37 15.52 -5.35 -13.85
C PHE A 37 14.82 -6.19 -14.92
N PRO A 38 14.83 -7.53 -14.80
CA PRO A 38 14.01 -8.40 -15.65
C PRO A 38 12.52 -8.04 -15.54
N LYS A 39 11.77 -8.10 -16.66
CA LYS A 39 10.32 -7.83 -16.69
C LYS A 39 9.52 -8.66 -15.67
N SER A 40 9.94 -9.90 -15.41
CA SER A 40 9.33 -10.78 -14.42
C SER A 40 9.52 -10.26 -12.98
N VAL A 41 10.70 -9.73 -12.66
CA VAL A 41 11.01 -9.12 -11.36
C VAL A 41 10.23 -7.81 -11.19
N LEU A 42 10.17 -6.98 -12.22
CA LEU A 42 9.36 -5.75 -12.24
C LEU A 42 7.87 -6.01 -11.98
N ASN A 43 7.29 -7.00 -12.65
CA ASN A 43 5.88 -7.34 -12.44
C ASN A 43 5.61 -7.82 -10.99
N LYS A 44 6.51 -8.62 -10.41
CA LYS A 44 6.41 -9.02 -9.00
C LYS A 44 6.57 -7.81 -8.07
N ALA A 45 7.52 -6.93 -8.36
CA ALA A 45 7.77 -5.72 -7.60
C ALA A 45 6.56 -4.79 -7.59
N TRP A 46 5.91 -4.59 -8.74
CA TRP A 46 4.65 -3.86 -8.84
C TRP A 46 3.54 -4.48 -7.99
N GLY A 47 3.41 -5.81 -8.01
CA GLY A 47 2.43 -6.51 -7.16
C GLY A 47 2.68 -6.27 -5.67
N TYR A 48 3.94 -6.38 -5.23
CA TYR A 48 4.29 -6.12 -3.82
C TYR A 48 4.16 -4.64 -3.45
N TRP A 49 4.53 -3.71 -4.32
CA TRP A 49 4.36 -2.28 -4.10
C TRP A 49 2.89 -1.88 -3.98
N TYR A 50 2.04 -2.42 -4.86
CA TYR A 50 0.60 -2.19 -4.81
C TYR A 50 -0.03 -2.80 -3.56
N GLY A 51 0.33 -4.04 -3.22
CA GLY A 51 -0.10 -4.69 -1.99
C GLY A 51 0.31 -3.90 -0.74
N TYR A 52 1.56 -3.44 -0.68
CA TYR A 52 2.10 -2.60 0.40
C TYR A 52 1.29 -1.32 0.57
N THR A 53 1.11 -0.54 -0.51
CA THR A 53 0.44 0.77 -0.44
C THR A 53 -1.06 0.63 -0.17
N MET A 54 -1.75 -0.32 -0.79
CA MET A 54 -3.18 -0.53 -0.56
C MET A 54 -3.49 -0.99 0.86
N THR A 55 -2.75 -1.97 1.37
CA THR A 55 -2.96 -2.47 2.73
C THR A 55 -2.63 -1.41 3.77
N LEU A 56 -1.65 -0.53 3.51
CA LEU A 56 -1.36 0.62 4.36
C LEU A 56 -2.53 1.61 4.40
N PHE A 57 -3.12 1.94 3.25
CA PHE A 57 -4.29 2.82 3.19
C PHE A 57 -5.51 2.22 3.91
N VAL A 58 -5.73 0.90 3.79
CA VAL A 58 -6.79 0.20 4.54
C VAL A 58 -6.50 0.19 6.04
N ALA A 59 -5.23 0.05 6.45
CA ALA A 59 -4.85 0.21 7.86
C ALA A 59 -5.13 1.63 8.37
N MET A 60 -4.85 2.66 7.58
CA MET A 60 -5.16 4.05 7.93
C MET A 60 -6.67 4.29 8.04
N MET A 61 -7.47 3.69 7.16
CA MET A 61 -8.93 3.67 7.24
C MET A 61 -9.40 3.02 8.56
N ALA A 62 -8.88 1.83 8.89
CA ALA A 62 -9.19 1.15 10.15
C ALA A 62 -8.75 1.96 11.37
N PHE A 63 -7.64 2.71 11.27
CA PHE A 63 -7.18 3.63 12.32
C PHE A 63 -8.12 4.82 12.50
N VAL A 64 -8.63 5.43 11.42
CA VAL A 64 -9.68 6.46 11.54
C VAL A 64 -10.94 5.88 12.18
N TRP A 65 -11.24 4.60 11.96
CA TRP A 65 -12.37 3.91 12.59
C TRP A 65 -12.17 3.70 14.10
N THR A 66 -10.96 3.40 14.59
CA THR A 66 -10.71 3.24 16.04
C THR A 66 -11.08 4.49 16.84
N ILE A 67 -10.95 5.68 16.24
CA ILE A 67 -11.31 6.97 16.87
C ILE A 67 -12.81 7.04 17.18
N LYS A 68 -13.67 6.34 16.43
CA LYS A 68 -15.14 6.37 16.57
C LYS A 68 -15.70 5.17 17.33
N SER A 69 -14.96 4.07 17.42
CA SER A 69 -15.45 2.83 17.99
C SER A 69 -14.72 2.49 19.27
N ASN A 70 -15.46 2.20 20.34
CA ASN A 70 -14.91 1.63 21.57
C ASN A 70 -14.63 0.12 21.46
N GLY A 71 -14.44 -0.40 20.25
CA GLY A 71 -14.31 -1.82 19.96
C GLY A 71 -12.88 -2.22 19.59
N PHE A 72 -12.49 -3.43 19.97
CA PHE A 72 -11.15 -3.98 19.66
C PHE A 72 -10.97 -4.30 18.16
N LEU A 73 -12.07 -4.50 17.43
CA LEU A 73 -12.06 -4.95 16.03
C LEU A 73 -11.23 -4.06 15.10
N PRO A 74 -11.42 -2.72 15.05
CA PRO A 74 -10.60 -1.88 14.19
C PRO A 74 -9.11 -1.86 14.60
N ILE A 75 -8.79 -2.06 15.88
CA ILE A 75 -7.38 -2.20 16.33
C ILE A 75 -6.77 -3.47 15.73
N VAL A 76 -7.49 -4.59 15.78
CA VAL A 76 -7.03 -5.85 15.16
C VAL A 76 -6.86 -5.68 13.65
N LEU A 77 -7.80 -5.01 12.98
CA LEU A 77 -7.69 -4.74 11.54
C LEU A 77 -6.45 -3.88 11.22
N VAL A 78 -6.17 -2.84 12.01
CA VAL A 78 -4.94 -2.05 11.85
C VAL A 78 -3.71 -2.97 11.93
N LEU A 79 -3.61 -3.81 12.95
CA LEU A 79 -2.46 -4.71 13.13
C LEU A 79 -2.31 -5.70 11.97
N VAL A 80 -3.40 -6.32 11.53
CA VAL A 80 -3.40 -7.28 10.43
C VAL A 80 -2.96 -6.60 9.12
N PHE A 81 -3.55 -5.46 8.78
CA PHE A 81 -3.22 -4.76 7.53
C PHE A 81 -1.80 -4.16 7.56
N VAL A 82 -1.33 -3.69 8.72
CA VAL A 82 0.08 -3.28 8.88
C VAL A 82 1.01 -4.47 8.70
N ALA A 83 0.72 -5.63 9.27
CA ALA A 83 1.55 -6.83 9.10
C ALA A 83 1.63 -7.28 7.63
N ILE A 84 0.50 -7.24 6.91
CA ILE A 84 0.47 -7.54 5.47
C ILE A 84 1.29 -6.51 4.68
N SER A 85 1.14 -5.21 5.01
CA SER A 85 1.89 -4.14 4.37
C SER A 85 3.40 -4.32 4.56
N LEU A 86 3.83 -4.61 5.79
CA LEU A 86 5.24 -4.90 6.11
C LEU A 86 5.76 -6.14 5.38
N TYR A 87 4.95 -7.20 5.27
CA TYR A 87 5.31 -8.38 4.49
C TYR A 87 5.54 -8.03 3.01
N CYS A 88 4.63 -7.28 2.40
CA CYS A 88 4.77 -6.81 1.02
C CYS A 88 6.02 -5.93 0.85
N LEU A 89 6.30 -5.03 1.79
CA LEU A 89 7.50 -4.20 1.78
C LEU A 89 8.79 -5.02 1.90
N ALA A 90 8.81 -6.03 2.77
CA ALA A 90 9.95 -6.93 2.93
C ALA A 90 10.22 -7.73 1.64
N LYS A 91 9.17 -8.26 1.00
CA LYS A 91 9.30 -8.94 -0.29
C LYS A 91 9.75 -8.01 -1.39
N LEU A 92 9.24 -6.78 -1.44
CA LEU A 92 9.66 -5.76 -2.41
C LEU A 92 11.16 -5.44 -2.26
N ASN A 93 11.63 -5.24 -1.04
CA ASN A 93 13.04 -4.97 -0.77
C ASN A 93 13.95 -6.18 -1.04
N GLY A 94 13.44 -7.40 -0.83
CA GLY A 94 14.16 -8.62 -1.20
C GLY A 94 14.44 -8.72 -2.69
N LEU A 95 13.52 -8.24 -3.53
CA LEU A 95 13.70 -8.22 -4.98
C LEU A 95 14.74 -7.20 -5.47
N LYS A 96 15.09 -6.18 -4.68
CA LYS A 96 16.18 -5.23 -5.02
C LYS A 96 17.58 -5.85 -4.93
N LYS A 97 17.73 -6.92 -4.13
CA LYS A 97 19.02 -7.58 -3.85
C LYS A 97 19.30 -8.77 -4.77
N SER A 98 18.38 -9.08 -5.68
CA SER A 98 18.46 -10.20 -6.65
C SER A 98 18.80 -9.67 -8.03
#